data_AF-A0A3P3DEQ7-F1
#
_entry.id   AF-A0A3P3DEQ7-F1
#
_cell.length_a   1.000
_cell.length_b   1.000
_cell.length_c   1.000
_cell.angle_alpha   90.00
_cell.angle_beta   90.00
_cell.angle_gamma   90.00
#
_symmetry.space_group_name_H-M   'P 1'
#
loop_
_entity.id
_entity.type
_entity.pdbx_description
1 polymer ?
#
loop_
_entity_poly.entity_id
_entity_poly.type
_entity_poly.pdbx_seq_one_letter_code
_entity_poly.pdbx_strand_id
1 'polypeptide(L)'
;MPSPRRSRRRLSDPIHEHRSFHRTESKIAVAGHPIHAMLVTFPIALCASTLGADALYWWTGDPFWPRAALWAAGVGFLMGILAGLAGTAELLLVPGIRIRAASWTHFILAVMLLSVLGLNWGLRLSDPVAAVLPWGILTSLLAAGMTAMTGWHGGKLVFDYGLGTQTAAGSAHGGETRGDRN
;
A
#
# COMPACT_ATOMS: atom_id res chain seq x y z
N MET A 1 34.21 1.03 46.35
CA MET A 1 34.51 1.75 45.08
C MET A 1 33.42 1.43 44.07
N PRO A 2 32.71 2.41 43.48
CA PRO A 2 31.73 2.14 42.44
C PRO A 2 32.42 1.91 41.09
N SER A 3 32.02 0.85 40.38
CA SER A 3 32.52 0.51 39.05
C SER A 3 32.11 1.58 38.01
N PRO A 4 33.00 2.03 37.11
CA PRO A 4 32.66 2.99 36.08
C PRO A 4 31.69 2.35 35.09
N ARG A 5 30.46 2.88 35.01
CA ARG A 5 29.48 2.47 34.00
C ARG A 5 30.07 2.76 32.61
N ARG A 6 30.44 1.72 31.87
CA ARG A 6 30.84 1.81 30.46
C ARG A 6 29.74 2.57 29.71
N SER A 7 30.06 3.75 29.17
CA SER A 7 29.17 4.48 28.28
C SER A 7 28.86 3.56 27.09
N ARG A 8 27.62 3.09 26.97
CA ARG A 8 27.20 2.40 25.74
C ARG A 8 27.41 3.39 24.60
N ARG A 9 28.44 3.16 23.78
CA ARG A 9 28.65 3.85 22.51
C ARG A 9 27.33 3.78 21.76
N ARG A 10 26.62 4.91 21.61
CA ARG A 10 25.43 4.97 20.74
C ARG A 10 25.93 4.55 19.38
N LEU A 11 25.52 3.36 18.93
CA LEU A 11 25.77 2.92 17.57
C LEU A 11 24.94 3.84 16.69
N SER A 12 25.61 4.78 16.02
CA SER A 12 25.01 5.60 14.99
C SER A 12 24.59 4.68 13.85
N ASP A 13 23.30 4.64 13.53
CA ASP A 13 22.80 3.90 12.39
C ASP A 13 22.98 4.77 11.13
N PRO A 14 23.87 4.40 10.19
CA PRO A 14 24.16 5.19 9.01
C PRO A 14 22.94 5.40 8.09
N ILE A 15 21.89 4.58 8.21
CA ILE A 15 20.66 4.72 7.42
C ILE A 15 19.81 5.90 7.92
N HIS A 16 19.75 6.10 9.24
CA HIS A 16 18.98 7.18 9.85
C HIS A 16 19.65 8.56 9.72
N GLU A 17 20.97 8.61 9.56
CA GLU A 17 21.72 9.86 9.35
C GLU A 17 21.70 10.35 7.89
N HIS A 18 21.24 9.51 6.95
CA HIS A 18 21.16 9.88 5.54
C HIS A 18 20.10 10.98 5.33
N ARG A 19 20.50 12.16 4.85
CA ARG A 19 19.60 13.31 4.57
C ARG A 19 18.37 12.98 3.70
N SER A 20 18.42 11.90 2.94
CA SER A 20 17.32 11.38 2.13
C SER A 20 16.25 10.65 2.93
N PHE A 21 16.57 10.12 4.12
CA PHE A 21 15.64 9.36 4.98
C PHE A 21 14.42 10.18 5.39
N HIS A 22 14.60 11.47 5.62
CA HIS A 22 13.54 12.42 6.01
C HIS A 22 12.73 12.97 4.83
N ARG A 23 13.10 12.67 3.57
CA ARG A 23 12.35 13.11 2.39
C ARG A 23 11.28 12.08 2.03
N THR A 24 10.15 12.14 2.74
CA THR A 24 9.05 11.16 2.67
C THR A 24 7.80 11.67 1.96
N GLU A 25 7.77 12.95 1.57
CA GLU A 25 6.65 13.55 0.86
C GLU A 25 6.46 12.94 -0.54
N SER A 26 5.22 12.62 -0.89
CA SER A 26 4.90 12.09 -2.22
C SER A 26 5.06 13.18 -3.27
N LYS A 27 5.79 12.86 -4.35
CA LYS A 27 5.92 13.70 -5.54
C LYS A 27 4.73 13.57 -6.51
N ILE A 28 3.86 12.59 -6.27
CA ILE A 28 2.68 12.28 -7.08
C ILE A 28 1.46 12.42 -6.16
N ALA A 29 1.16 13.67 -5.80
CA ALA A 29 0.08 13.99 -4.87
C ALA A 29 -0.90 14.98 -5.50
N VAL A 30 -2.19 14.80 -5.21
CA VAL A 30 -3.23 15.81 -5.48
C VAL A 30 -3.66 16.38 -4.13
N ALA A 31 -3.60 17.69 -3.97
CA ALA A 31 -3.91 18.38 -2.71
C ALA A 31 -3.16 17.78 -1.48
N GLY A 32 -1.90 17.39 -1.66
CA GLY A 32 -1.07 16.81 -0.60
C GLY A 32 -1.36 15.36 -0.24
N HIS A 33 -2.29 14.70 -0.96
CA HIS A 33 -2.62 13.29 -0.76
C HIS A 33 -1.98 12.43 -1.86
N PRO A 34 -1.21 11.39 -1.50
CA PRO A 34 -0.59 10.47 -2.46
C PRO A 34 -1.65 9.84 -3.39
N ILE A 35 -1.48 9.94 -4.71
CA ILE A 35 -2.45 9.39 -5.68
C ILE A 35 -2.55 7.87 -5.53
N HIS A 36 -1.42 7.20 -5.26
CA HIS A 36 -1.40 5.77 -4.98
C HIS A 36 -2.36 5.40 -3.83
N ALA A 37 -2.35 6.17 -2.74
CA ALA A 37 -3.20 5.91 -1.57
C ALA A 37 -4.70 6.06 -1.88
N MET A 38 -5.08 6.93 -2.81
CA MET A 38 -6.46 7.02 -3.29
C MET A 38 -6.82 5.84 -4.20
N LEU A 39 -5.91 5.47 -5.10
CA LEU A 39 -6.17 4.42 -6.09
C LEU A 39 -6.30 3.03 -5.46
N VAL A 40 -5.57 2.72 -4.39
CA VAL A 40 -5.63 1.40 -3.73
C VAL A 40 -6.98 1.09 -3.09
N THR A 41 -7.82 2.08 -2.80
CA THR A 41 -9.17 1.83 -2.25
C THR A 41 -10.03 1.00 -3.19
N PHE A 42 -9.89 1.20 -4.50
CA PHE A 42 -10.67 0.48 -5.53
C PHE A 42 -10.36 -1.02 -5.58
N PRO A 43 -9.11 -1.48 -5.81
CA PRO A 43 -8.81 -2.91 -5.82
C PRO A 43 -9.14 -3.59 -4.49
N ILE A 44 -9.02 -2.90 -3.34
CA ILE A 44 -9.41 -3.45 -2.04
C ILE A 44 -10.92 -3.72 -2.00
N ALA A 45 -11.74 -2.72 -2.31
CA ALA A 45 -13.20 -2.85 -2.27
C ALA A 45 -13.71 -3.89 -3.31
N LEU A 46 -13.11 -3.89 -4.50
CA LEU A 46 -13.49 -4.81 -5.57
C LEU A 46 -13.03 -6.24 -5.28
N CYS A 47 -11.85 -6.45 -4.68
CA CYS A 47 -11.42 -7.76 -4.18
C CYS A 47 -12.41 -8.33 -3.15
N ALA A 48 -12.84 -7.50 -2.18
CA ALA A 48 -13.83 -7.90 -1.18
C ALA A 48 -15.19 -8.21 -1.84
N SER A 49 -15.59 -7.42 -2.84
CA SER A 49 -16.81 -7.63 -3.61
C SER A 49 -16.79 -8.94 -4.40
N THR A 50 -15.65 -9.30 -5.01
CA THR A 50 -15.47 -10.58 -5.71
C THR A 50 -15.64 -11.77 -4.76
N LEU A 51 -15.00 -11.73 -3.58
CA LEU A 51 -15.17 -12.77 -2.56
C LEU A 51 -16.62 -12.86 -2.06
N GLY A 52 -17.26 -11.70 -1.81
CA GLY A 52 -18.66 -11.65 -1.39
C GLY A 52 -19.59 -12.25 -2.45
N ALA A 53 -19.37 -11.94 -3.72
CA ALA A 53 -20.14 -12.50 -4.83
C ALA A 53 -19.95 -14.03 -4.94
N ASP A 54 -18.72 -14.54 -4.79
CA ASP A 54 -18.50 -16.00 -4.78
C ASP A 54 -19.22 -16.69 -3.62
N ALA A 55 -19.19 -16.10 -2.42
CA ALA A 55 -19.89 -16.63 -1.25
C ALA A 55 -21.41 -16.61 -1.45
N LEU A 56 -21.94 -15.54 -2.04
CA LEU A 56 -23.36 -15.44 -2.36
C LEU A 56 -23.79 -16.41 -3.46
N TYR A 57 -22.95 -16.67 -4.46
CA TYR A 57 -23.20 -17.73 -5.43
C TYR A 57 -23.22 -19.10 -4.76
N TRP A 58 -22.25 -19.40 -3.89
CA TRP A 58 -22.23 -20.68 -3.17
C TRP A 58 -23.51 -20.87 -2.35
N TRP A 59 -24.01 -19.81 -1.72
CA TRP A 59 -25.23 -19.87 -0.92
C TRP A 59 -26.52 -19.95 -1.76
N THR A 60 -26.62 -19.15 -2.82
CA THR A 60 -27.88 -18.92 -3.55
C THR A 60 -28.02 -19.70 -4.85
N GLY A 61 -26.90 -20.09 -5.46
CA GLY A 61 -26.86 -20.66 -6.81
C GLY A 61 -27.21 -19.68 -7.94
N ASP A 62 -27.40 -18.38 -7.66
CA ASP A 62 -27.85 -17.42 -8.65
C ASP A 62 -26.70 -17.00 -9.61
N PRO A 63 -26.81 -17.25 -10.93
CA PRO A 63 -25.80 -16.88 -11.92
C PRO A 63 -25.61 -15.36 -12.11
N PHE A 64 -26.38 -14.51 -11.43
CA PHE A 64 -26.05 -13.10 -11.24
C PHE A 64 -24.70 -12.89 -10.56
N TRP A 65 -24.43 -13.59 -9.46
CA TRP A 65 -23.24 -13.33 -8.64
C TRP A 65 -21.92 -13.63 -9.36
N PRO A 66 -21.76 -14.74 -10.11
CA PRO A 66 -20.53 -14.98 -10.87
C PRO A 66 -20.27 -13.93 -11.96
N ARG A 67 -21.32 -13.38 -12.59
CA ARG A 67 -21.19 -12.27 -13.55
C ARG A 67 -20.76 -10.98 -12.86
N ALA A 68 -21.30 -10.69 -11.68
CA ALA A 68 -20.85 -9.56 -10.87
C ALA A 68 -19.38 -9.74 -10.44
N ALA A 69 -19.00 -10.94 -10.01
CA ALA A 69 -17.64 -11.28 -9.62
C ALA A 69 -16.63 -11.13 -10.77
N LEU A 70 -17.00 -11.52 -12.00
CA LEU A 70 -16.19 -11.31 -13.21
C LEU A 70 -15.81 -9.84 -13.38
N TRP A 71 -16.79 -8.94 -13.37
CA TRP A 71 -16.55 -7.52 -13.57
C TRP A 71 -15.88 -6.86 -12.37
N ALA A 72 -16.22 -7.26 -11.14
CA ALA A 72 -15.53 -6.79 -9.95
C ALA A 72 -14.04 -7.18 -9.97
N ALA A 73 -13.71 -8.43 -10.30
CA ALA A 73 -12.33 -8.89 -10.42
C ALA A 73 -11.58 -8.14 -11.52
N GLY A 74 -12.21 -7.94 -12.69
CA GLY A 74 -11.61 -7.23 -13.81
C GLY A 74 -11.33 -5.76 -13.51
N VAL A 75 -12.32 -5.01 -13.02
CA VAL A 75 -12.12 -3.61 -12.64
C VAL A 75 -11.13 -3.51 -11.48
N GLY A 76 -11.17 -4.45 -10.52
CA GLY A 76 -10.22 -4.51 -9.42
C GLY A 76 -8.79 -4.68 -9.92
N PHE A 77 -8.56 -5.57 -10.87
CA PHE A 77 -7.27 -5.77 -11.51
C PHE A 77 -6.79 -4.52 -12.28
N LEU A 78 -7.65 -3.90 -13.08
CA LEU A 78 -7.30 -2.69 -13.84
C LEU A 78 -6.96 -1.51 -12.92
N MET A 79 -7.76 -1.29 -11.87
CA MET A 79 -7.46 -0.28 -10.86
C MET A 79 -6.19 -0.62 -10.07
N GLY A 80 -5.93 -1.91 -9.84
CA GLY A 80 -4.68 -2.40 -9.27
C GLY A 80 -3.46 -2.07 -10.14
N ILE A 81 -3.56 -2.16 -11.47
CA ILE A 81 -2.50 -1.72 -12.38
C ILE A 81 -2.25 -0.22 -12.21
N LEU A 82 -3.31 0.60 -12.24
CA LEU A 82 -3.17 2.05 -12.06
C LEU A 82 -2.53 2.41 -10.72
N ALA A 83 -2.98 1.77 -9.63
CA ALA A 83 -2.41 1.93 -8.30
C ALA A 83 -0.94 1.48 -8.24
N GLY A 84 -0.60 0.37 -8.89
CA GLY A 84 0.75 -0.18 -8.98
C GLY A 84 1.70 0.74 -9.75
N LEU A 85 1.25 1.35 -10.85
CA LEU A 85 2.02 2.33 -11.60
C LEU A 85 2.31 3.58 -10.75
N ALA A 86 1.28 4.13 -10.10
CA ALA A 86 1.45 5.26 -9.19
C ALA A 86 2.42 4.95 -8.04
N GLY A 87 2.23 3.80 -7.37
CA GLY A 87 3.09 3.39 -6.25
C GLY A 87 4.54 3.08 -6.68
N THR A 88 4.74 2.50 -7.87
CA THR A 88 6.08 2.27 -8.43
C THR A 88 6.78 3.61 -8.69
N ALA A 89 6.06 4.56 -9.28
CA ALA A 89 6.62 5.88 -9.55
C ALA A 89 6.97 6.61 -8.23
N GLU A 90 6.14 6.53 -7.19
CA GLU A 90 6.48 7.05 -5.86
C GLU A 90 7.72 6.39 -5.24
N LEU A 91 7.80 5.05 -5.29
CA LEU A 91 8.95 4.28 -4.77
C LEU A 91 10.27 4.65 -5.46
N LEU A 92 10.25 4.88 -6.77
CA LEU A 92 11.45 5.20 -7.55
C LEU A 92 11.86 6.67 -7.42
N LEU A 93 10.88 7.59 -7.41
CA LEU A 93 11.12 9.04 -7.44
C LEU A 93 11.39 9.65 -6.07
N VAL A 94 11.03 8.98 -4.96
CA VAL A 94 11.19 9.48 -3.59
C VAL A 94 12.25 8.66 -2.82
N PRO A 95 13.49 9.19 -2.67
CA PRO A 95 14.60 8.46 -2.05
C PRO A 95 14.33 7.98 -0.62
N GLY A 96 13.54 8.73 0.17
CA GLY A 96 13.20 8.37 1.55
C GLY A 96 12.21 7.21 1.66
N ILE A 97 11.41 6.94 0.63
CA ILE A 97 10.58 5.73 0.53
C ILE A 97 11.47 4.56 0.10
N ARG A 98 12.29 4.75 -0.94
CA ARG A 98 13.13 3.69 -1.52
C ARG A 98 14.13 3.05 -0.55
N ILE A 99 14.64 3.81 0.41
CA ILE A 99 15.67 3.32 1.35
C ILE A 99 15.10 2.39 2.43
N ARG A 100 13.77 2.31 2.60
CA ARG A 100 13.12 1.55 3.68
C ARG A 100 12.78 0.14 3.21
N ALA A 101 13.27 -0.87 3.94
CA ALA A 101 12.97 -2.28 3.65
C ALA A 101 11.45 -2.57 3.65
N ALA A 102 10.71 -1.93 4.57
CA ALA A 102 9.26 -2.06 4.64
C ALA A 102 8.54 -1.64 3.35
N SER A 103 9.04 -0.63 2.63
CA SER A 103 8.47 -0.18 1.35
C SER A 103 8.64 -1.25 0.28
N TRP A 104 9.78 -1.94 0.23
CA TRP A 104 10.01 -3.06 -0.68
C TRP A 104 9.16 -4.28 -0.33
N THR A 105 9.01 -4.61 0.96
CA THR A 105 8.11 -5.70 1.39
C THR A 105 6.68 -5.43 0.96
N HIS A 106 6.17 -4.21 1.18
CA HIS A 106 4.84 -3.82 0.74
C HIS A 106 4.70 -3.89 -0.79
N PHE A 107 5.69 -3.39 -1.53
CA PHE A 107 5.69 -3.44 -2.99
C PHE A 107 5.62 -4.88 -3.53
N ILE A 108 6.42 -5.80 -2.98
CA ILE A 108 6.40 -7.21 -3.39
C ILE A 108 5.03 -7.84 -3.10
N LEU A 109 4.47 -7.61 -1.91
CA LEU A 109 3.13 -8.10 -1.57
C LEU A 109 2.05 -7.54 -2.51
N ALA A 110 2.13 -6.25 -2.85
CA ALA A 110 1.21 -5.59 -3.76
C ALA A 110 1.30 -6.15 -5.19
N VAL A 111 2.50 -6.41 -5.72
CA VAL A 111 2.68 -7.04 -7.03
C VAL A 111 2.16 -8.48 -7.03
N MET A 112 2.41 -9.25 -5.96
CA MET A 112 1.86 -10.60 -5.85
C MET A 112 0.32 -10.57 -5.79
N LEU A 113 -0.27 -9.64 -5.03
CA LEU A 113 -1.72 -9.45 -4.97
C LEU A 113 -2.27 -9.09 -6.35
N LEU A 114 -1.62 -8.18 -7.09
CA LEU A 114 -2.01 -7.81 -8.44
C LEU A 114 -2.02 -9.01 -9.39
N SER A 115 -1.02 -9.89 -9.30
CA SER A 115 -0.98 -11.14 -10.06
C SER A 115 -2.14 -12.08 -9.70
N VAL A 116 -2.50 -12.19 -8.43
CA VAL A 116 -3.65 -13.01 -7.99
C VAL A 116 -4.98 -12.43 -8.46
N LEU A 117 -5.16 -11.10 -8.44
CA LEU A 117 -6.33 -10.44 -9.00
C LEU A 117 -6.46 -10.71 -10.51
N GLY A 118 -5.34 -10.62 -11.24
CA GLY A 118 -5.29 -10.94 -12.68
C GLY A 118 -5.62 -12.41 -12.97
N LEU A 119 -5.08 -13.34 -12.18
CA LEU A 119 -5.41 -14.76 -12.27
C LEU A 119 -6.91 -15.00 -12.01
N ASN A 120 -7.47 -14.42 -10.95
CA ASN A 120 -8.88 -14.56 -10.59
C ASN A 120 -9.80 -14.04 -11.70
N TRP A 121 -9.47 -12.89 -12.29
CA TRP A 121 -10.21 -12.39 -13.45
C TRP A 121 -10.07 -13.32 -14.66
N GLY A 122 -8.84 -13.76 -14.96
CA GLY A 122 -8.54 -14.66 -16.08
C GLY A 122 -9.30 -15.99 -16.01
N LEU A 123 -9.42 -16.59 -14.82
CA LEU A 123 -10.19 -17.82 -14.59
C LEU A 123 -11.67 -17.67 -14.96
N ARG A 124 -12.22 -16.46 -14.89
CA ARG A 124 -13.65 -16.19 -15.12
C ARG A 124 -13.98 -15.80 -16.55
N LEU A 125 -12.99 -15.50 -17.41
CA LEU A 125 -13.23 -14.95 -18.75
C LEU A 125 -13.99 -15.92 -19.68
N SER A 126 -13.79 -17.23 -19.52
CA SER A 126 -14.44 -18.25 -20.36
C SER A 126 -15.83 -18.60 -19.85
N ASP A 127 -15.94 -18.98 -18.57
CA ASP A 127 -17.19 -19.32 -17.91
C ASP A 127 -17.15 -18.83 -16.46
N PRO A 128 -17.78 -17.68 -16.16
CA PRO A 128 -17.81 -17.14 -14.81
C PRO A 128 -18.45 -18.07 -13.79
N VAL A 129 -19.46 -18.85 -14.20
CA VAL A 129 -20.24 -19.72 -13.31
C VAL A 129 -19.41 -20.95 -12.92
N ALA A 130 -18.83 -21.63 -13.91
CA ALA A 130 -17.95 -22.78 -13.67
C ALA A 130 -16.66 -22.37 -12.94
N ALA A 131 -16.21 -21.12 -13.10
CA ALA A 131 -15.01 -20.63 -12.43
C ALA A 131 -15.15 -20.53 -10.91
N VAL A 132 -16.37 -20.34 -10.35
CA VAL A 132 -16.52 -20.06 -8.91
C VAL A 132 -16.00 -21.20 -8.04
N LEU A 133 -16.39 -22.44 -8.35
CA LEU A 133 -16.02 -23.60 -7.56
C LEU A 133 -15.15 -24.59 -8.36
N PRO A 134 -14.04 -25.08 -7.78
CA PRO A 134 -13.44 -24.66 -6.51
C PRO A 134 -12.51 -23.44 -6.65
N TRP A 135 -12.04 -23.13 -7.86
CA TRP A 135 -10.86 -22.28 -8.05
C TRP A 135 -11.11 -20.78 -7.84
N GLY A 136 -12.27 -20.27 -8.25
CA GLY A 136 -12.63 -18.85 -8.12
C GLY A 136 -12.69 -18.42 -6.66
N ILE A 137 -13.39 -19.17 -5.80
CA ILE A 137 -13.49 -18.82 -4.39
C ILE A 137 -12.16 -18.96 -3.65
N LEU A 138 -11.34 -19.97 -3.97
CA LEU A 138 -10.00 -20.14 -3.38
C LEU A 138 -9.08 -18.99 -3.78
N THR A 139 -9.11 -18.56 -5.04
CA THR A 139 -8.33 -17.40 -5.50
C THR A 139 -8.85 -16.09 -4.92
N SER A 140 -10.17 -15.94 -4.71
CA SER A 140 -10.77 -14.79 -4.02
C SER A 140 -10.37 -14.73 -2.54
N LEU A 141 -10.34 -15.87 -1.83
CA LEU A 141 -9.87 -15.96 -0.45
C LEU A 141 -8.39 -15.61 -0.34
N LEU A 142 -7.57 -16.13 -1.25
CA LEU A 142 -6.15 -15.80 -1.33
C LEU A 142 -5.96 -14.29 -1.55
N ALA A 143 -6.69 -13.71 -2.51
CA ALA A 143 -6.64 -12.28 -2.79
C ALA A 143 -7.05 -11.44 -1.57
N ALA A 144 -8.12 -11.82 -0.86
CA ALA A 144 -8.58 -11.12 0.34
C ALA A 144 -7.54 -11.20 1.48
N GLY A 145 -6.95 -12.39 1.72
CA GLY A 145 -5.89 -12.57 2.71
C GLY A 145 -4.66 -11.74 2.39
N MET A 146 -4.22 -11.74 1.12
CA MET A 146 -3.11 -10.92 0.66
C MET A 146 -3.42 -9.42 0.72
N THR A 147 -4.66 -9.02 0.47
CA THR A 147 -5.12 -7.64 0.63
C THR A 147 -5.00 -7.19 2.09
N ALA A 148 -5.44 -8.02 3.04
CA ALA A 148 -5.28 -7.74 4.47
C ALA A 148 -3.81 -7.63 4.88
N MET A 149 -2.96 -8.54 4.41
CA MET A 149 -1.51 -8.49 4.67
C MET A 149 -0.87 -7.23 4.06
N THR A 150 -1.16 -6.94 2.80
CA THR A 150 -0.63 -5.77 2.07
C THR A 150 -1.07 -4.47 2.76
N GLY A 151 -2.34 -4.39 3.15
CA GLY A 151 -2.93 -3.28 3.90
C GLY A 151 -2.29 -3.08 5.28
N TRP A 152 -2.01 -4.16 6.02
CA TRP A 152 -1.30 -4.10 7.29
C TRP A 152 0.12 -3.53 7.13
N HIS A 153 0.85 -3.98 6.11
CA HIS A 153 2.19 -3.44 5.81
C HIS A 153 2.13 -1.99 5.31
N GLY A 154 1.11 -1.62 4.53
CA GLY A 154 0.87 -0.24 4.08
C GLY A 154 0.51 0.70 5.23
N GLY A 155 -0.33 0.24 6.16
CA GLY A 155 -0.68 0.99 7.36
C GLY A 155 0.54 1.33 8.22
N LYS A 156 1.45 0.38 8.42
CA LYS A 156 2.73 0.65 9.11
C LYS A 156 3.58 1.71 8.40
N LEU A 157 3.57 1.73 7.07
CA LEU A 157 4.25 2.78 6.27
C LEU A 157 3.69 4.18 6.52
N VAL A 158 2.37 4.31 6.65
CA VAL A 158 1.71 5.59 6.88
C VAL A 158 1.79 6.02 8.36
N PHE A 159 1.41 5.14 9.27
CA PHE A 159 1.25 5.48 10.70
C PHE A 159 2.56 5.43 11.50
N ASP A 160 3.45 4.48 11.22
CA ASP A 160 4.70 4.34 12.00
C ASP A 160 5.86 5.13 11.37
N TYR A 161 5.86 5.27 10.04
CA TYR A 161 6.96 5.88 9.30
C TYR A 161 6.66 7.26 8.68
N GLY A 162 5.41 7.74 8.76
CA GLY A 162 5.02 9.08 8.28
C GLY A 162 5.26 9.29 6.78
N LEU A 163 5.13 8.24 5.98
CA LEU A 163 5.34 8.33 4.53
C LEU A 163 4.13 8.99 3.87
N GLY A 164 4.37 10.00 3.03
CA GLY A 164 3.33 10.70 2.26
C GLY A 164 2.66 11.89 2.97
N THR A 165 3.00 12.19 4.23
CA THR A 165 2.51 13.39 4.93
C THR A 165 3.52 14.54 4.84
N GLN A 166 3.02 15.76 4.60
CA GLN A 166 3.84 16.97 4.74
C GLN A 166 4.22 17.09 6.22
N THR A 167 5.49 16.85 6.53
CA THR A 167 5.97 17.20 7.88
C THR A 167 6.08 18.71 7.87
N ALA A 168 5.44 19.40 8.83
CA ALA A 168 5.56 20.84 9.01
C ALA A 168 6.99 21.24 9.44
N ALA A 169 7.99 20.99 8.59
CA ALA A 169 9.37 21.39 8.76
C ALA A 169 9.59 22.68 7.96
N GLY A 170 8.90 23.75 8.37
CA GLY A 170 8.99 25.06 7.72
C GLY A 170 8.85 26.28 8.63
N SER A 171 8.29 26.15 9.84
CA SER A 171 7.96 27.33 10.68
C SER A 171 8.99 27.69 11.76
N ALA A 172 10.23 27.18 11.68
CA ALA A 172 11.26 27.45 12.69
C ALA A 172 12.50 28.18 12.14
N HIS A 173 12.32 29.05 11.13
CA HIS A 173 13.39 29.96 10.71
C HIS A 173 12.81 31.33 10.36
N GLY A 174 12.62 32.18 11.37
CA GLY A 174 12.10 33.54 11.20
C GLY A 174 11.84 34.25 12.52
N GLY A 175 12.87 34.38 13.36
CA GLY A 175 12.67 34.99 14.68
C GLY A 175 13.95 35.40 15.40
N GLU A 176 14.97 35.90 14.69
CA GLU A 176 15.95 36.75 15.37
C GLU A 176 16.62 37.71 14.39
N THR A 177 15.93 38.82 14.12
CA THR A 177 16.62 40.06 13.79
C THR A 177 16.24 41.11 14.83
N ARG A 178 17.29 41.73 15.39
CA ARG A 178 17.34 43.13 15.82
C ARG A 178 16.75 43.47 17.20
N GLY A 179 17.57 43.30 18.23
CA GLY A 179 17.56 44.14 19.43
C GLY A 179 18.62 45.23 19.30
N ASP A 180 18.21 46.41 18.84
CA ASP A 180 19.01 47.64 18.86
C ASP A 180 19.40 48.03 20.30
N ARG A 181 20.63 48.50 20.45
CA ARG A 181 21.09 49.64 21.27
C ARG A 181 20.34 49.90 22.59
N ASN A 182 21.08 49.77 23.70
CA ASN A 182 21.32 50.90 24.61
C ASN A 182 22.65 50.70 25.33
#